data_AF-A0A4R6G2D5-F1
#
_entry.id   AF-A0A4R6G2D5-F1
#
_cell.length_a   1.000
_cell.length_b   1.000
_cell.length_c   1.000
_cell.angle_alpha   90.00
_cell.angle_beta   90.00
_cell.angle_gamma   90.00
#
_symmetry.space_group_name_H-M   'P 1'
#
loop_
_entity.id
_entity.type
_entity.pdbx_description
1 polymer ?
#
loop_
_entity_poly.entity_id
_entity_poly.type
_entity_poly.pdbx_seq_one_letter_code
_entity_poly.pdbx_strand_id
1 'polypeptide(L)'
;MGSATTSALAATTAVLDRTAGVDLRVADELFAAARALGDSPQLAGALADSAASTEARAKVVADVFGRTFSPTTVSFLVAAVRQRWSSASDLIDAIEELAVRAAARAGSAYDIEGEIFQFSRTVAANPQLELALGSRLGDDSAKGSLVRSLLGGRASEATTLIVSSLVQQPRERRVRQLLSRAMDLVADQRGRTVATVVSAVPLSAAQSQRLAAALSKRYGTDVSINAVIDPTVVGGVRVQIADDVIDASVSSRLAELRQRLAG
;
A
#
# COMPACT_ATOMS: atom_id res chain seq x y z
N MET A 1 3.76 -8.93 11.45
CA MET A 1 2.28 -8.91 11.46
C MET A 1 1.77 -10.30 11.82
N GLY A 2 0.74 -10.40 12.65
CA GLY A 2 0.10 -11.68 12.96
C GLY A 2 -0.76 -12.19 11.79
N SER A 3 -1.03 -13.51 11.74
CA SER A 3 -1.83 -14.13 10.67
C SER A 3 -3.24 -13.54 10.53
N ALA A 4 -3.85 -13.13 11.65
CA ALA A 4 -5.15 -12.48 11.68
C ALA A 4 -5.12 -11.13 10.95
N THR A 5 -4.12 -10.29 11.22
CA THR A 5 -3.92 -8.99 10.57
C THR A 5 -3.70 -9.14 9.06
N THR A 6 -2.90 -10.12 8.63
CA THR A 6 -2.69 -10.37 7.19
C THR A 6 -3.99 -10.75 6.48
N SER A 7 -4.79 -11.64 7.07
CA SER A 7 -6.09 -12.02 6.51
C SER A 7 -7.10 -10.87 6.50
N ALA A 8 -7.12 -10.06 7.57
CA ALA A 8 -7.97 -8.89 7.67
C ALA A 8 -7.64 -7.83 6.60
N LEU A 9 -6.35 -7.54 6.40
CA LEU A 9 -5.87 -6.63 5.36
C LEU A 9 -6.33 -7.11 3.97
N ALA A 10 -6.08 -8.38 3.63
CA ALA A 10 -6.48 -8.94 2.35
C ALA A 10 -8.00 -8.83 2.12
N ALA A 11 -8.81 -9.09 3.16
CA ALA A 11 -10.25 -8.93 3.08
C ALA A 11 -10.67 -7.48 2.83
N THR A 12 -10.07 -6.52 3.54
CA THR A 12 -10.39 -5.09 3.37
C THR A 12 -9.98 -4.55 1.99
N THR A 13 -8.80 -4.92 1.49
CA THR A 13 -8.33 -4.55 0.15
C THR A 13 -9.26 -5.13 -0.93
N ALA A 14 -9.66 -6.39 -0.80
CA ALA A 14 -10.57 -7.00 -1.77
C ALA A 14 -11.96 -6.35 -1.82
N VAL A 15 -12.41 -5.71 -0.73
CA VAL A 15 -13.66 -4.91 -0.72
C VAL A 15 -13.45 -3.61 -1.47
N LEU A 16 -12.29 -2.95 -1.30
CA LEU A 16 -11.93 -1.76 -2.08
C LEU A 16 -11.99 -2.08 -3.57
N ASP A 17 -11.28 -3.11 -4.02
CA ASP A 17 -11.15 -3.43 -5.44
C ASP A 17 -12.49 -3.69 -6.14
N ARG A 18 -13.45 -4.28 -5.42
CA ARG A 18 -14.81 -4.58 -5.93
C ARG A 18 -15.77 -3.40 -5.88
N THR A 19 -15.47 -2.36 -5.11
CA THR A 19 -16.37 -1.22 -4.93
C THR A 19 -16.19 -0.23 -6.06
N ALA A 20 -17.25 0.18 -6.77
CA ALA A 20 -17.19 1.24 -7.77
C ALA A 20 -17.35 2.63 -7.11
N GLY A 21 -16.89 3.68 -7.78
CA GLY A 21 -17.10 5.06 -7.31
C GLY A 21 -16.24 5.48 -6.11
N VAL A 22 -15.04 4.89 -5.96
CA VAL A 22 -14.05 5.35 -4.98
C VAL A 22 -13.41 6.64 -5.51
N ASP A 23 -13.71 7.76 -4.87
CA ASP A 23 -13.18 9.08 -5.20
C ASP A 23 -12.18 9.58 -4.12
N LEU A 24 -11.62 10.77 -4.34
CA LEU A 24 -10.68 11.38 -3.39
C LEU A 24 -11.34 11.75 -2.06
N ARG A 25 -12.66 11.99 -2.04
CA ARG A 25 -13.39 12.26 -0.81
C ARG A 25 -13.42 11.03 0.09
N VAL A 26 -13.67 9.85 -0.46
CA VAL A 26 -13.60 8.59 0.31
C VAL A 26 -12.21 8.40 0.92
N ALA A 27 -11.15 8.66 0.16
CA ALA A 27 -9.79 8.55 0.67
C ALA A 27 -9.51 9.54 1.82
N ASP A 28 -9.94 10.81 1.69
CA ASP A 28 -9.77 11.81 2.74
C ASP A 28 -10.55 11.46 4.01
N GLU A 29 -11.80 11.00 3.88
CA GLU A 29 -12.61 10.54 5.02
C GLU A 29 -11.98 9.31 5.71
N LEU A 30 -11.36 8.39 4.96
CA LEU A 30 -10.61 7.26 5.53
C LEU A 30 -9.36 7.71 6.28
N PHE A 31 -8.61 8.68 5.77
CA PHE A 31 -7.49 9.28 6.50
C PHE A 31 -7.98 9.97 7.78
N ALA A 32 -9.10 10.70 7.72
CA ALA A 32 -9.71 11.32 8.89
C ALA A 32 -10.17 10.27 9.92
N ALA A 33 -10.70 9.13 9.48
CA ALA A 33 -11.06 8.01 10.34
C ALA A 33 -9.83 7.43 11.05
N ALA A 34 -8.76 7.13 10.30
CA ALA A 34 -7.50 6.67 10.89
C ALA A 34 -6.98 7.67 11.93
N ARG A 35 -7.09 8.98 11.64
CA ARG A 35 -6.72 10.04 12.59
C ARG A 35 -7.52 10.01 13.88
N ALA A 36 -8.85 10.02 13.76
CA ALA A 36 -9.75 9.97 14.90
C ALA A 36 -9.51 8.73 15.79
N LEU A 37 -9.16 7.58 15.19
CA LEU A 37 -8.81 6.38 15.94
C LEU A 37 -7.44 6.46 16.60
N GLY A 38 -6.45 7.05 15.93
CA GLY A 38 -5.13 7.30 16.52
C GLY A 38 -5.17 8.24 17.72
N ASP A 39 -6.07 9.24 17.68
CA ASP A 39 -6.22 10.23 18.75
C ASP A 39 -7.11 9.74 19.91
N SER A 40 -7.88 8.67 19.71
CA SER A 40 -8.78 8.10 20.72
C SER A 40 -8.47 6.61 20.98
N PRO A 41 -7.59 6.30 21.95
CA PRO A 41 -7.26 4.93 22.31
C PRO A 41 -8.47 4.09 22.74
N GLN A 42 -9.47 4.69 23.37
CA GLN A 42 -10.70 4.02 23.81
C GLN A 42 -11.55 3.60 22.61
N LEU A 43 -11.71 4.47 21.61
CA LEU A 43 -12.43 4.16 20.38
C LEU A 43 -11.70 3.07 19.59
N ALA A 44 -10.38 3.22 19.40
CA ALA A 44 -9.58 2.21 18.72
C ALA A 44 -9.62 0.85 19.42
N GLY A 45 -9.55 0.84 20.75
CA GLY A 45 -9.69 -0.38 21.56
C GLY A 45 -11.06 -1.04 21.39
N ALA A 46 -12.15 -0.27 21.45
CA ALA A 46 -13.50 -0.78 21.27
C ALA A 46 -13.74 -1.38 19.88
N LEU A 47 -13.14 -0.82 18.83
CA LEU A 47 -13.27 -1.34 17.46
C LEU A 47 -12.35 -2.53 17.17
N ALA A 48 -11.21 -2.63 17.86
CA ALA A 48 -10.30 -3.77 17.72
C ALA A 48 -10.62 -4.93 18.67
N ASP A 49 -11.54 -4.74 19.63
CA ASP A 49 -11.91 -5.76 20.60
C ASP A 49 -12.56 -6.98 19.91
N SER A 50 -11.82 -8.10 19.90
CA SER A 50 -12.29 -9.35 19.31
C SER A 50 -13.31 -10.11 20.14
N ALA A 51 -13.51 -9.73 21.41
CA ALA A 51 -14.54 -10.30 22.27
C ALA A 51 -15.93 -9.68 22.01
N ALA A 52 -15.96 -8.44 21.51
CA ALA A 52 -17.18 -7.76 21.11
C ALA A 52 -17.76 -8.31 19.79
N SER A 53 -19.08 -8.37 19.68
CA SER A 53 -19.74 -8.82 18.45
C SER A 53 -19.43 -7.89 17.27
N THR A 54 -19.45 -8.46 16.06
CA THR A 54 -19.24 -7.71 14.81
C THR A 54 -20.29 -6.62 14.62
N GLU A 55 -21.52 -6.86 15.08
CA GLU A 55 -22.63 -5.92 15.01
C GLU A 55 -22.45 -4.75 15.99
N ALA A 56 -21.96 -5.02 17.20
CA ALA A 56 -21.67 -3.97 18.18
C ALA A 56 -20.57 -3.04 17.67
N ARG A 57 -19.47 -3.60 17.13
CA ARG A 57 -18.38 -2.82 16.53
C ARG A 57 -18.84 -2.01 15.31
N ALA A 58 -19.64 -2.61 14.44
CA ALA A 58 -20.23 -1.91 13.30
C ALA A 58 -21.18 -0.77 13.72
N LYS A 59 -21.95 -0.96 14.81
CA LYS A 59 -22.82 0.07 15.36
C LYS A 59 -22.01 1.28 15.86
N VAL A 60 -20.89 1.05 16.56
CA VAL A 60 -20.00 2.13 17.00
C VAL A 60 -19.49 2.94 15.80
N VAL A 61 -19.09 2.29 14.71
CA VAL A 61 -18.69 2.99 13.47
C VAL A 61 -19.82 3.85 12.92
N ALA A 62 -21.04 3.30 12.85
CA ALA A 62 -22.20 4.04 12.35
C ALA A 62 -22.56 5.24 13.25
N ASP A 63 -22.50 5.07 14.57
CA ASP A 63 -22.83 6.10 15.54
C ASP A 63 -21.79 7.26 15.53
N VAL A 64 -20.51 6.93 15.38
CA VAL A 64 -19.40 7.92 15.39
C VAL A 64 -19.24 8.61 14.03
N PHE A 65 -19.24 7.85 12.94
CA PHE A 65 -18.87 8.35 11.60
C PHE A 65 -20.06 8.51 10.65
N GLY A 66 -21.19 7.87 10.92
CA GLY A 66 -22.32 7.79 9.98
C GLY A 66 -23.02 9.11 9.66
N ARG A 67 -22.85 10.15 10.49
CA ARG A 67 -23.39 11.49 10.24
C ARG A 67 -22.47 12.39 9.41
N THR A 68 -21.17 12.11 9.45
CA THR A 68 -20.14 13.00 8.91
C THR A 68 -19.56 12.46 7.60
N PHE A 69 -19.41 11.14 7.49
CA PHE A 69 -18.78 10.51 6.34
C PHE A 69 -19.80 9.98 5.34
N SER A 70 -19.35 9.81 4.09
CA SER A 70 -20.16 9.20 3.05
C SER A 70 -20.54 7.76 3.40
N PRO A 71 -21.69 7.26 2.91
CA PRO A 71 -22.10 5.86 3.12
C PRO A 71 -21.04 4.86 2.62
N THR A 72 -20.32 5.21 1.56
CA THR A 72 -19.23 4.40 1.00
C THR A 72 -18.10 4.25 2.02
N THR A 73 -17.60 5.35 2.59
CA THR A 73 -16.56 5.33 3.63
C THR A 73 -17.01 4.54 4.86
N VAL A 74 -18.23 4.77 5.33
CA VAL A 74 -18.79 4.05 6.48
C VAL A 74 -18.84 2.55 6.20
N SER A 75 -19.19 2.13 4.98
CA SER A 75 -19.21 0.72 4.62
C SER A 75 -17.81 0.08 4.64
N PHE A 76 -16.77 0.81 4.23
CA PHE A 76 -15.38 0.37 4.34
C PHE A 76 -14.93 0.23 5.81
N LEU A 77 -15.25 1.21 6.65
CA LEU A 77 -14.94 1.16 8.08
C LEU A 77 -15.67 -0.02 8.75
N VAL A 78 -16.94 -0.24 8.42
CA VAL A 78 -17.71 -1.39 8.90
C VAL A 78 -17.07 -2.71 8.44
N ALA A 79 -16.64 -2.80 7.18
CA ALA A 79 -15.96 -3.98 6.67
C ALA A 79 -14.64 -4.26 7.41
N ALA A 80 -13.88 -3.21 7.74
CA ALA A 80 -12.63 -3.31 8.49
C ALA A 80 -12.86 -3.77 9.94
N VAL A 81 -13.80 -3.17 10.67
CA VAL A 81 -14.05 -3.55 12.08
C VAL A 81 -14.73 -4.90 12.24
N ARG A 82 -15.31 -5.45 11.17
CA ARG A 82 -15.81 -6.83 11.16
C ARG A 82 -14.70 -7.87 11.12
N GLN A 83 -13.50 -7.48 10.71
CA GLN A 83 -12.34 -8.37 10.72
C GLN A 83 -11.77 -8.56 12.13
N ARG A 84 -10.89 -9.55 12.26
CA ARG A 84 -10.12 -9.81 13.49
C ARG A 84 -8.72 -9.22 13.34
N TRP A 85 -8.40 -8.27 14.19
CA TRP A 85 -7.10 -7.60 14.24
C TRP A 85 -6.27 -8.14 15.40
N SER A 86 -4.94 -8.22 15.24
CA SER A 86 -4.07 -8.60 16.35
C SER A 86 -3.91 -7.48 17.38
N SER A 87 -4.12 -6.22 17.00
CA SER A 87 -4.03 -5.05 17.87
C SER A 87 -4.87 -3.89 17.34
N ALA A 88 -5.12 -2.88 18.19
CA ALA A 88 -5.75 -1.64 17.77
C ALA A 88 -4.87 -0.84 16.79
N SER A 89 -3.55 -0.88 16.96
CA SER A 89 -2.61 -0.25 16.01
C SER A 89 -2.69 -0.88 14.62
N ASP A 90 -2.87 -2.20 14.54
CA ASP A 90 -3.00 -2.93 13.27
C ASP A 90 -4.27 -2.51 12.51
N LEU A 91 -5.38 -2.29 13.23
CA LEU A 91 -6.63 -1.78 12.64
C LEU A 91 -6.42 -0.36 12.07
N ILE A 92 -5.75 0.53 12.82
CA ILE A 92 -5.49 1.89 12.35
C ILE A 92 -4.50 1.87 11.16
N ASP A 93 -3.50 0.97 11.18
CA ASP A 93 -2.58 0.74 10.07
C ASP A 93 -3.32 0.32 8.80
N ALA A 94 -4.29 -0.58 8.94
CA ALA A 94 -5.11 -1.02 7.83
C ALA A 94 -6.02 0.06 7.26
N ILE A 95 -6.62 0.90 8.11
CA ILE A 95 -7.47 2.01 7.64
C ILE A 95 -6.63 3.06 6.91
N GLU A 96 -5.43 3.38 7.41
CA GLU A 96 -4.48 4.27 6.72
C GLU A 96 -4.06 3.67 5.37
N GLU A 97 -3.73 2.38 5.33
CA GLU A 97 -3.39 1.68 4.08
C GLU A 97 -4.57 1.71 3.10
N LEU A 98 -5.79 1.47 3.57
CA LEU A 98 -7.01 1.55 2.77
C LEU A 98 -7.21 2.97 2.19
N ALA A 99 -6.89 4.01 2.97
CA ALA A 99 -6.95 5.40 2.53
C ALA A 99 -5.93 5.69 1.42
N VAL A 100 -4.68 5.22 1.56
CA VAL A 100 -3.64 5.34 0.53
C VAL A 100 -4.07 4.63 -0.76
N ARG A 101 -4.58 3.41 -0.65
CA ARG A 101 -5.09 2.63 -1.79
C ARG A 101 -6.28 3.32 -2.46
N ALA A 102 -7.23 3.85 -1.68
CA ALA A 102 -8.37 4.60 -2.20
C ALA A 102 -7.92 5.85 -2.97
N ALA A 103 -6.97 6.62 -2.44
CA ALA A 103 -6.39 7.78 -3.12
C ALA A 103 -5.65 7.38 -4.40
N ALA A 104 -4.88 6.29 -4.37
CA ALA A 104 -4.17 5.77 -5.54
C ALA A 104 -5.12 5.39 -6.69
N ARG A 105 -6.27 4.81 -6.34
CA ARG A 105 -7.31 4.43 -7.30
C ARG A 105 -8.04 5.65 -7.86
N ALA A 106 -8.41 6.60 -7.02
CA ALA A 106 -9.07 7.84 -7.44
C ALA A 106 -8.15 8.70 -8.34
N GLY A 107 -6.85 8.72 -8.07
CA GLY A 107 -5.82 9.40 -8.87
C GLY A 107 -5.11 8.50 -9.88
N SER A 108 -5.77 7.48 -10.43
CA SER A 108 -5.14 6.49 -11.32
C SER A 108 -4.50 7.08 -12.58
N ALA A 109 -4.94 8.25 -13.03
CA ALA A 109 -4.41 8.97 -14.19
C ALA A 109 -3.03 9.64 -13.97
N TYR A 110 -2.59 9.79 -12.72
CA TYR A 110 -1.36 10.53 -12.37
C TYR A 110 -0.24 9.61 -11.94
N ASP A 111 1.03 10.01 -12.12
CA ASP A 111 2.18 9.25 -11.61
C ASP A 111 2.43 9.54 -10.12
N ILE A 112 1.50 9.09 -9.26
CA ILE A 112 1.58 9.29 -7.80
C ILE A 112 2.88 8.70 -7.22
N GLU A 113 3.37 7.59 -7.76
CA GLU A 113 4.61 6.96 -7.29
C GLU A 113 5.81 7.88 -7.55
N GLY A 114 5.94 8.35 -8.80
CA GLY A 114 6.96 9.32 -9.17
C GLY A 114 6.85 10.64 -8.39
N GLU A 115 5.64 11.16 -8.18
CA GLU A 115 5.42 12.40 -7.42
C GLU A 115 5.84 12.25 -5.94
N ILE A 116 5.48 11.13 -5.28
CA ILE A 116 5.93 10.85 -3.90
C ILE A 116 7.45 10.65 -3.86
N PHE A 117 8.04 9.99 -4.86
CA PHE A 117 9.48 9.81 -4.95
C PHE A 117 10.22 11.14 -5.05
N GLN A 118 9.76 12.06 -5.90
CA GLN A 118 10.34 13.40 -6.01
C GLN A 118 10.26 14.16 -4.68
N PHE A 119 9.09 14.11 -4.03
CA PHE A 119 8.93 14.73 -2.71
C PHE A 119 9.88 14.13 -1.67
N SER A 120 10.01 12.80 -1.63
CA SER A 120 10.95 12.09 -0.74
C SER A 120 12.40 12.54 -0.95
N ARG A 121 12.82 12.74 -2.21
CA ARG A 121 14.15 13.30 -2.52
C ARG A 121 14.30 14.74 -2.05
N THR A 122 13.28 15.58 -2.21
CA THR A 122 13.28 16.95 -1.70
C THR A 122 13.40 16.99 -0.18
N VAL A 123 12.69 16.12 0.54
CA VAL A 123 12.80 16.00 2.00
C VAL A 123 14.20 15.56 2.40
N ALA A 124 14.77 14.55 1.73
CA ALA A 124 16.12 14.06 2.02
C ALA A 124 17.22 15.09 1.74
N ALA A 125 17.03 15.96 0.75
CA ALA A 125 17.96 17.04 0.43
C ALA A 125 17.87 18.24 1.41
N ASN A 126 16.82 18.31 2.23
CA ASN A 126 16.56 19.44 3.13
C ASN A 126 16.43 18.97 4.60
N PRO A 127 17.53 18.93 5.38
CA PRO A 127 17.50 18.45 6.76
C PRO A 127 16.51 19.19 7.68
N GLN A 128 16.32 20.49 7.46
CA GLN A 128 15.34 21.29 8.21
C GLN A 128 13.90 20.84 7.92
N LEU A 129 13.60 20.50 6.66
CA LEU A 129 12.28 19.99 6.27
C LEU A 129 12.05 18.58 6.84
N GLU A 130 13.07 17.72 6.79
CA GLU A 130 12.99 16.39 7.41
C GLU A 130 12.74 16.50 8.93
N LEU A 131 13.43 17.41 9.62
CA LEU A 131 13.20 17.67 11.04
C LEU A 131 11.80 18.24 11.30
N ALA A 132 11.33 19.21 10.51
CA ALA A 132 10.01 19.80 10.68
C ALA A 132 8.88 18.77 10.49
N LEU A 133 9.00 17.89 9.50
CA LEU A 133 8.02 16.84 9.23
C LEU A 133 8.15 15.65 10.20
N GLY A 134 9.36 15.36 10.69
CA GLY A 134 9.62 14.25 11.61
C GLY A 134 9.48 14.59 13.10
N SER A 135 9.41 15.89 13.44
CA SER A 135 9.26 16.34 14.82
C SER A 135 7.92 15.90 15.41
N ARG A 136 7.94 15.31 16.60
CA ARG A 136 6.73 15.10 17.43
C ARG A 136 6.28 16.38 18.15
N LEU A 137 7.16 17.37 18.23
CA LEU A 137 6.92 18.67 18.83
C LEU A 137 6.44 19.60 17.72
N GLY A 138 5.13 19.76 17.59
CA GLY A 138 4.50 20.63 16.59
C GLY A 138 3.03 20.30 16.40
N ASP A 139 2.28 21.24 15.84
CA ASP A 139 0.90 21.01 15.43
C ASP A 139 0.88 20.12 14.18
N ASP A 140 0.24 18.96 14.26
CA ASP A 140 0.13 18.03 13.15
C ASP A 140 -0.61 18.66 11.96
N SER A 141 -1.63 19.48 12.23
CA SER A 141 -2.36 20.23 11.20
C SER A 141 -1.43 21.20 10.45
N ALA A 142 -0.50 21.83 11.15
CA ALA A 142 0.51 22.70 10.54
C ALA A 142 1.45 21.93 9.60
N LYS A 143 1.84 20.69 9.94
CA LYS A 143 2.65 19.83 9.04
C LYS A 143 1.89 19.48 7.76
N GLY A 144 0.62 19.08 7.89
CA GLY A 144 -0.24 18.81 6.74
C GLY A 144 -0.39 20.03 5.82
N SER A 145 -0.53 21.22 6.41
CA SER A 145 -0.65 22.49 5.68
C SER A 145 0.65 22.93 5.02
N LEU A 146 1.80 22.67 5.66
CA LEU A 146 3.12 22.86 5.05
C LEU A 146 3.28 21.98 3.80
N VAL A 147 2.94 20.70 3.88
CA VAL A 147 2.98 19.78 2.73
C VAL A 147 2.07 20.27 1.60
N ARG A 148 0.82 20.65 1.91
CA ARG A 148 -0.11 21.19 0.91
C ARG A 148 0.45 22.44 0.22
N SER A 149 1.12 23.31 0.97
CA SER A 149 1.76 24.51 0.41
C SER A 149 2.97 24.19 -0.48
N LEU A 150 3.73 23.14 -0.16
CA LEU A 150 4.90 22.71 -0.93
C LEU A 150 4.54 21.97 -2.23
N LEU A 151 3.48 21.16 -2.18
CA LEU A 151 2.99 20.33 -3.29
C LEU A 151 1.93 21.03 -4.14
N GLY A 152 1.31 22.10 -3.64
CA GLY A 152 0.29 22.87 -4.35
C GLY A 152 0.76 23.31 -5.74
N GLY A 153 0.07 22.85 -6.77
CA GLY A 153 0.38 23.15 -8.18
C GLY A 153 1.58 22.38 -8.76
N ARG A 154 2.21 21.47 -8.01
CA ARG A 154 3.37 20.67 -8.46
C ARG A 154 3.14 19.16 -8.45
N ALA A 155 2.13 18.69 -7.74
CA ALA A 155 1.73 17.28 -7.69
C ALA A 155 0.21 17.17 -7.80
N SER A 156 -0.27 15.96 -8.10
CA SER A 156 -1.69 15.66 -8.12
C SER A 156 -2.36 15.86 -6.75
N GLU A 157 -3.67 16.06 -6.76
CA GLU A 157 -4.46 16.13 -5.51
C GLU A 157 -4.36 14.83 -4.71
N ALA A 158 -4.28 13.68 -5.39
CA ALA A 158 -4.10 12.38 -4.76
C ALA A 158 -2.77 12.29 -3.99
N THR A 159 -1.66 12.68 -4.60
CA THR A 159 -0.35 12.72 -3.92
C THR A 159 -0.36 13.70 -2.75
N THR A 160 -0.92 14.88 -2.96
CA THR A 160 -1.01 15.90 -1.92
C THR A 160 -1.81 15.39 -0.72
N LEU A 161 -2.93 14.70 -0.96
CA LEU A 161 -3.75 14.09 0.07
C LEU A 161 -3.00 13.01 0.85
N ILE A 162 -2.34 12.07 0.15
CA ILE A 162 -1.57 10.98 0.76
C ILE A 162 -0.47 11.56 1.65
N VAL A 163 0.40 12.41 1.10
CA VAL A 163 1.57 12.92 1.82
C VAL A 163 1.14 13.80 2.99
N SER A 164 0.18 14.71 2.78
CA SER A 164 -0.28 15.61 3.84
C SER A 164 -0.99 14.88 4.97
N SER A 165 -1.71 13.79 4.68
CA SER A 165 -2.37 12.98 5.71
C SER A 165 -1.39 12.12 6.50
N LEU A 166 -0.40 11.53 5.84
CA LEU A 166 0.55 10.65 6.53
C LEU A 166 1.49 11.44 7.47
N VAL A 167 1.92 12.66 7.10
CA VAL A 167 2.76 13.49 7.99
C VAL A 167 2.03 14.00 9.24
N GLN A 168 0.68 14.01 9.23
CA GLN A 168 -0.11 14.39 10.40
C GLN A 168 -0.11 13.28 11.47
N GLN A 169 0.06 12.02 11.09
CA GLN A 169 0.17 10.92 12.03
C GLN A 169 1.30 9.96 11.64
N PRO A 170 2.56 10.33 11.93
CA PRO A 170 3.71 9.52 11.54
C PRO A 170 3.82 8.19 12.31
N ARG A 171 3.07 8.02 13.42
CA ARG A 171 2.98 6.77 14.21
C ARG A 171 4.34 6.10 14.46
N GLU A 172 5.26 6.90 15.01
CA GLU A 172 6.65 6.55 15.34
C GLU A 172 7.57 6.24 14.15
N ARG A 173 7.07 6.30 12.92
CA ARG A 173 7.84 6.10 11.69
C ARG A 173 8.59 7.38 11.32
N ARG A 174 9.76 7.21 10.71
CA ARG A 174 10.46 8.34 10.09
C ARG A 174 9.73 8.72 8.80
N VAL A 175 9.74 10.01 8.45
CA VAL A 175 9.08 10.54 7.24
C VAL A 175 9.48 9.74 5.99
N ARG A 176 10.77 9.44 5.80
CA ARG A 176 11.24 8.62 4.66
C ARG A 176 10.64 7.22 4.62
N GLN A 177 10.51 6.56 5.76
CA GLN A 177 9.91 5.21 5.83
C GLN A 177 8.42 5.25 5.48
N LEU A 178 7.75 6.30 5.95
CA LEU A 178 6.34 6.53 5.69
C LEU A 178 6.06 6.84 4.21
N LEU A 179 6.91 7.65 3.57
CA LEU A 179 6.82 7.89 2.12
C LEU A 179 7.16 6.64 1.30
N SER A 180 8.17 5.86 1.72
CA SER A 180 8.51 4.58 1.06
C SER A 180 7.34 3.61 1.09
N ARG A 181 6.72 3.41 2.26
CA ARG A 181 5.54 2.55 2.39
C ARG A 181 4.39 3.04 1.53
N ALA A 182 4.16 4.35 1.45
CA ALA A 182 3.11 4.90 0.60
C ALA A 182 3.36 4.60 -0.89
N MET A 183 4.61 4.71 -1.36
CA MET A 183 4.97 4.31 -2.74
C MET A 183 4.69 2.83 -2.99
N ASP A 184 5.09 1.95 -2.05
CA ASP A 184 4.85 0.50 -2.17
C ASP A 184 3.36 0.19 -2.28
N LEU A 185 2.52 0.83 -1.46
CA LEU A 185 1.06 0.66 -1.48
C LEU A 185 0.42 1.21 -2.75
N VAL A 186 0.89 2.35 -3.26
CA VAL A 186 0.41 2.94 -4.51
C VAL A 186 0.78 2.03 -5.69
N ALA A 187 2.00 1.48 -5.70
CA ALA A 187 2.46 0.56 -6.73
C ALA A 187 1.64 -0.74 -6.72
N ASP A 188 1.43 -1.33 -5.54
CA ASP A 188 0.60 -2.52 -5.34
C ASP A 188 -0.84 -2.29 -5.81
N GLN A 189 -1.47 -1.17 -5.43
CA GLN A 189 -2.86 -0.86 -5.79
C GLN A 189 -3.07 -0.64 -7.29
N ARG A 190 -2.05 -0.18 -8.02
CA ARG A 190 -2.12 -0.06 -9.48
C ARG A 190 -2.13 -1.41 -10.20
N GLY A 191 -2.08 -2.52 -9.47
CA GLY A 191 -2.06 -3.84 -10.04
C GLY A 191 -0.77 -4.11 -10.80
N ARG A 192 0.28 -3.30 -10.59
CA ARG A 192 1.64 -3.62 -11.01
C ARG A 192 2.12 -4.77 -10.14
N THR A 193 1.77 -5.97 -10.55
CA THR A 193 2.39 -7.16 -9.98
C THR A 193 3.85 -7.11 -10.39
N VAL A 194 4.73 -6.84 -9.42
CA VAL A 194 6.17 -6.77 -9.68
C VAL A 194 6.69 -8.20 -9.83
N ALA A 195 6.98 -8.57 -11.07
CA ALA A 195 7.70 -9.79 -11.37
C ALA A 195 9.20 -9.51 -11.21
N THR A 196 9.81 -10.08 -10.16
CA THR A 196 11.27 -10.07 -10.03
C THR A 196 11.85 -11.13 -10.94
N VAL A 197 12.59 -10.70 -11.95
CA VAL A 197 13.15 -11.55 -12.98
C VAL A 197 14.66 -11.64 -12.78
N VAL A 198 15.14 -12.79 -12.34
CA VAL A 198 16.57 -13.06 -12.18
C VAL A 198 17.11 -13.69 -13.46
N SER A 199 18.09 -13.04 -14.09
CA SER A 199 18.74 -13.51 -15.32
C SER A 199 20.26 -13.38 -15.26
N ALA A 200 20.95 -14.26 -15.99
CA ALA A 200 22.40 -14.24 -16.09
C ALA A 200 22.95 -13.02 -16.87
N VAL A 201 22.13 -12.44 -17.74
CA VAL A 201 22.46 -11.35 -18.65
C VAL A 201 21.33 -10.33 -18.62
N PRO A 202 21.60 -9.01 -18.78
CA PRO A 202 20.56 -8.00 -18.89
C PRO A 202 19.53 -8.33 -19.98
N LEU A 203 18.25 -8.14 -19.66
CA LEU A 203 17.17 -8.27 -20.63
C LEU A 203 17.11 -7.03 -21.54
N SER A 204 16.96 -7.23 -22.85
CA SER A 204 16.65 -6.11 -23.75
C SER A 204 15.24 -5.57 -23.51
N ALA A 205 14.98 -4.32 -23.88
CA ALA A 205 13.65 -3.70 -23.76
C ALA A 205 12.54 -4.53 -24.45
N ALA A 206 12.84 -5.09 -25.62
CA ALA A 206 11.92 -5.95 -26.37
C ALA A 206 11.67 -7.32 -25.70
N GLN A 207 12.63 -7.85 -24.93
CA GLN A 207 12.43 -9.07 -24.13
C GLN A 207 11.62 -8.77 -22.88
N SER A 208 11.90 -7.66 -22.20
CA SER A 208 11.15 -7.21 -21.03
C SER A 208 9.67 -6.97 -21.37
N GLN A 209 9.36 -6.23 -22.44
CA GLN A 209 7.97 -6.01 -22.86
C GLN A 209 7.23 -7.31 -23.21
N ARG A 210 7.89 -8.26 -23.90
CA ARG A 210 7.28 -9.55 -24.23
C ARG A 210 6.99 -10.39 -22.99
N LEU A 211 7.93 -10.40 -22.04
CA LEU A 211 7.78 -11.13 -20.79
C LEU A 211 6.67 -10.49 -19.94
N ALA A 212 6.61 -9.16 -19.87
CA ALA A 212 5.57 -8.42 -19.18
C ALA A 212 4.21 -8.75 -19.78
N ALA A 213 4.03 -8.63 -21.10
CA ALA A 213 2.79 -8.97 -21.77
C ALA A 213 2.35 -10.43 -21.57
N ALA A 214 3.30 -11.38 -21.57
CA ALA A 214 3.00 -12.79 -21.35
C ALA A 214 2.56 -13.06 -19.90
N LEU A 215 3.22 -12.44 -18.92
CA LEU A 215 2.84 -12.54 -17.51
C LEU A 215 1.52 -11.81 -17.26
N SER A 216 1.31 -10.64 -17.84
CA SER A 216 0.04 -9.91 -17.73
C SER A 216 -1.14 -10.72 -18.26
N LYS A 217 -0.95 -11.41 -19.40
CA LYS A 217 -1.97 -12.30 -19.96
C LYS A 217 -2.25 -13.51 -19.07
N ARG A 218 -1.22 -14.06 -18.40
CA ARG A 218 -1.35 -15.25 -17.56
C ARG A 218 -2.01 -14.95 -16.21
N TYR A 219 -1.67 -13.80 -15.62
CA TYR A 219 -2.15 -13.41 -14.29
C TYR A 219 -3.35 -12.46 -14.33
N GLY A 220 -3.74 -11.97 -15.51
CA GLY A 220 -4.92 -11.11 -15.69
C GLY A 220 -4.76 -9.70 -15.11
N THR A 221 -3.53 -9.28 -14.83
CA THR A 221 -3.17 -7.97 -14.26
C THR A 221 -1.98 -7.39 -15.01
N ASP A 222 -1.71 -6.09 -14.88
CA ASP A 222 -0.57 -5.47 -15.56
C ASP A 222 0.75 -5.77 -14.80
N VAL A 223 1.65 -6.57 -15.38
CA VAL A 223 2.87 -7.04 -14.70
C VAL A 223 4.05 -6.12 -15.01
N SER A 224 4.62 -5.50 -13.99
CA SER A 224 5.85 -4.72 -14.10
C SER A 224 7.07 -5.60 -13.84
N ILE A 225 8.12 -5.49 -14.65
CA ILE A 225 9.33 -6.33 -14.51
C ILE A 225 10.42 -5.58 -13.75
N ASN A 226 10.87 -6.18 -12.65
CA ASN A 226 12.10 -5.82 -11.96
C ASN A 226 13.21 -6.82 -12.32
N ALA A 227 14.16 -6.43 -13.18
CA ALA A 227 15.22 -7.32 -13.64
C ALA A 227 16.45 -7.27 -12.72
N VAL A 228 16.83 -8.42 -12.15
CA VAL A 228 18.01 -8.59 -11.29
C VAL A 228 19.03 -9.46 -12.04
N ILE A 229 20.26 -8.97 -12.16
CA ILE A 229 21.34 -9.70 -12.83
C ILE A 229 22.08 -10.54 -11.79
N ASP A 230 21.99 -11.86 -11.93
CA ASP A 230 22.71 -12.80 -11.08
C ASP A 230 23.60 -13.72 -11.95
N PRO A 231 24.94 -13.52 -11.94
CA PRO A 231 25.88 -14.33 -12.71
C PRO A 231 25.92 -15.80 -12.29
N THR A 232 25.38 -16.17 -11.14
CA THR A 232 25.34 -17.56 -10.64
C THR A 232 24.29 -18.41 -11.35
N VAL A 233 23.34 -17.78 -12.05
CA VAL A 233 22.33 -18.47 -12.87
C VAL A 233 23.00 -18.96 -14.16
N VAL A 234 23.13 -20.29 -14.32
CA VAL A 234 23.86 -20.93 -15.45
C VAL A 234 23.09 -20.86 -16.78
N GLY A 235 22.07 -20.00 -16.88
CA GLY A 235 21.25 -19.78 -18.07
C GLY A 235 19.76 -20.01 -17.80
N GLY A 236 18.91 -19.28 -18.54
CA GLY A 236 17.47 -19.25 -18.35
C GLY A 236 17.00 -18.05 -17.52
N VAL A 237 15.74 -18.08 -17.09
CA VAL A 237 15.09 -16.98 -16.38
C VAL A 237 14.33 -17.54 -15.18
N ARG A 238 14.53 -16.94 -14.01
CA ARG A 238 13.73 -17.20 -12.82
C ARG A 238 12.83 -16.00 -12.57
N VAL A 239 11.52 -16.20 -12.58
CA VAL A 239 10.53 -15.15 -12.34
C VAL A 239 9.87 -15.42 -11.00
N GLN A 240 9.89 -14.44 -10.11
CA GLN A 240 9.18 -14.47 -8.83
C GLN A 240 8.10 -13.40 -8.85
N ILE A 241 6.86 -13.80 -8.58
CA ILE A 241 5.67 -12.96 -8.52
C ILE A 241 4.96 -13.27 -7.21
N ALA A 242 4.95 -12.32 -6.28
CA ALA A 242 4.44 -12.55 -4.91
C ALA A 242 5.06 -13.84 -4.31
N ASP A 243 4.23 -14.87 -4.08
CA ASP A 243 4.64 -16.17 -3.53
C ASP A 243 4.89 -17.24 -4.61
N ASP A 244 4.60 -16.94 -5.89
CA ASP A 244 4.83 -17.85 -7.01
C ASP A 244 6.24 -17.69 -7.57
N VAL A 245 6.98 -18.80 -7.66
CA VAL A 245 8.30 -18.87 -8.31
C VAL A 245 8.21 -19.74 -9.56
N ILE A 246 8.44 -19.13 -10.72
CA ILE A 246 8.59 -19.81 -12.00
C ILE A 246 10.09 -19.87 -12.30
N ASP A 247 10.69 -21.04 -12.09
CA ASP A 247 12.12 -21.26 -12.35
C ASP A 247 12.33 -22.01 -13.68
N ALA A 248 12.62 -21.26 -14.75
CA ALA A 248 12.97 -21.80 -16.07
C ALA A 248 14.48 -21.83 -16.31
N SER A 249 15.30 -21.96 -15.26
CA SER A 249 16.74 -22.09 -15.38
C SER A 249 17.17 -23.44 -15.98
N VAL A 250 18.36 -23.45 -16.60
CA VAL A 250 18.97 -24.67 -17.15
C VAL A 250 19.33 -25.64 -16.02
N SER A 251 19.74 -25.12 -14.86
CA SER A 251 20.04 -25.89 -13.65
C SER A 251 18.80 -26.62 -13.11
N SER A 252 17.64 -25.97 -13.06
CA SER A 252 16.40 -26.61 -12.58
C SER A 252 15.95 -27.76 -13.50
N ARG A 253 16.02 -27.56 -14.83
CA ARG A 253 15.69 -28.61 -15.82
C ARG A 253 16.63 -29.82 -15.73
N LEU A 254 17.93 -29.60 -15.52
CA LEU A 254 18.90 -30.67 -15.32
C LEU A 254 18.67 -31.43 -14.01
N ALA A 255 18.26 -30.73 -12.94
CA ALA A 255 17.92 -31.35 -11.67
C ALA A 255 16.66 -32.23 -11.79
N GLU A 256 15.59 -31.75 -12.43
CA GLU A 256 14.39 -32.55 -12.71
C GLU A 256 14.69 -33.79 -13.54
N LEU A 257 15.52 -33.66 -14.59
CA LEU A 257 15.91 -34.81 -15.42
C LEU A 257 16.71 -35.84 -14.62
N ARG A 258 17.66 -35.42 -13.77
CA ARG A 258 18.40 -36.32 -12.89
C ARG A 258 17.47 -37.03 -11.91
N GLN A 259 16.50 -36.32 -11.34
CA GLN A 259 15.56 -36.89 -10.38
C GLN A 259 14.60 -37.90 -11.03
N ARG A 260 14.22 -37.69 -12.29
CA ARG A 260 13.42 -38.65 -13.08
C ARG A 260 14.19 -39.85 -13.60
N LEU A 261 15.52 -39.77 -13.69
CA LEU A 261 16.40 -40.86 -14.12
C LEU A 261 16.96 -41.68 -12.95
N ALA A 262 16.93 -41.13 -11.73
CA ALA A 262 17.41 -41.77 -10.51
C ALA A 262 16.29 -42.40 -9.65
N GLY A 263 15.03 -42.31 -10.10
CA GLY A 263 13.88 -43.04 -9.54
C GLY A 263 13.36 -44.05 -10.54
#